data_AF-A0A1W9HLT5-F1
#
_entry.id   AF-A0A1W9HLT5-F1
#
_cell.length_a   1.000
_cell.length_b   1.000
_cell.length_c   1.000
_cell.angle_alpha   90.00
_cell.angle_beta   90.00
_cell.angle_gamma   90.00
#
_symmetry.space_group_name_H-M   'P 1'
#
loop_
_entity.id
_entity.type
_entity.pdbx_description
1 polymer ?
#
loop_
_entity_poly.entity_id
_entity_poly.type
_entity_poly.pdbx_seq_one_letter_code
_entity_poly.pdbx_strand_id
1 'polypeptide(L)'
;MLKMARIFFVIAAVFLSACEQQAFLLAPASESHSSSITWNNKVDILWVIDNTPSMAQHQTVLAQKSGAFLNGLLSRNLDFRIAATTVDMRSGGTEGKFIGSPAVLTKSTPNIAAAFNQKITVAEAAYDLEQGLGGMKRALELRSSTNTGFFRSDALLVVIVVTNEDDGSPGNPSDYISFLDTIKPRTPIGERNWVFHMIGVTGAAGENCSTYGNYTEPGYRYMQLVDNSGGAKTTICTGDFSAALAGVEKRIYDTASRFYLDRVPDVSSIEVLINGNKIPNDPVNGWTYIAADNSIQLHGNAIARTDVKIDIFYQPIGTK
;
A
#
# COMPACT_ATOMS: atom_id res chain seq x y z
N MET A 1 67.09 22.51 -87.62
CA MET A 1 66.09 23.37 -86.94
C MET A 1 64.71 22.72 -87.12
N LEU A 2 63.82 22.87 -86.12
CA LEU A 2 62.53 22.17 -85.85
C LEU A 2 62.71 20.76 -85.23
N LYS A 3 62.68 20.56 -83.90
CA LYS A 3 61.63 20.67 -82.83
C LYS A 3 60.58 19.53 -82.82
N MET A 4 60.64 18.75 -81.72
CA MET A 4 59.54 18.24 -80.85
C MET A 4 58.36 17.46 -81.48
N ALA A 5 57.74 16.44 -80.89
CA ALA A 5 57.65 15.95 -79.51
C ALA A 5 57.26 14.45 -79.51
N ARG A 6 57.63 13.75 -78.42
CA ARG A 6 57.24 12.36 -78.12
C ARG A 6 55.81 12.33 -77.56
N ILE A 7 54.98 11.41 -78.05
CA ILE A 7 53.67 11.09 -77.46
C ILE A 7 53.77 9.71 -76.81
N PHE A 8 53.65 9.68 -75.48
CA PHE A 8 53.49 8.48 -74.66
C PHE A 8 51.99 8.13 -74.59
N PHE A 9 51.63 6.89 -74.93
CA PHE A 9 50.29 6.36 -74.72
C PHE A 9 50.21 5.78 -73.30
N VAL A 10 49.41 6.41 -72.43
CA VAL A 10 49.18 5.94 -71.04
C VAL A 10 47.91 5.09 -71.02
N ILE A 11 48.05 3.86 -70.55
CA ILE A 11 46.96 2.91 -70.27
C ILE A 11 46.24 3.37 -69.00
N ALA A 12 44.95 3.69 -69.12
CA ALA A 12 44.09 4.01 -67.98
C ALA A 12 43.61 2.71 -67.32
N ALA A 13 44.16 2.37 -66.16
CA ALA A 13 43.64 1.32 -65.28
C ALA A 13 42.49 1.90 -64.44
N VAL A 14 41.28 1.39 -64.65
CA VAL A 14 40.10 1.71 -63.84
C VAL A 14 40.21 0.95 -62.51
N PHE A 15 40.51 1.66 -61.43
CA PHE A 15 40.41 1.14 -60.08
C PHE A 15 38.94 1.12 -59.64
N LEU A 16 38.38 -0.09 -59.50
CA LEU A 16 37.11 -0.30 -58.79
C LEU A 16 37.38 -0.19 -57.28
N SER A 17 36.97 0.92 -56.68
CA SER A 17 36.90 1.07 -55.23
C SER A 17 35.70 0.28 -54.70
N ALA A 18 35.97 -0.89 -54.13
CA ALA A 18 35.01 -1.61 -53.29
C ALA A 18 34.79 -0.81 -51.99
N CYS A 19 33.58 -0.30 -51.79
CA CYS A 19 33.18 0.32 -50.54
C CYS A 19 32.80 -0.80 -49.57
N GLU A 20 33.66 -1.05 -48.59
CA GLU A 20 33.42 -1.98 -47.49
C GLU A 20 32.31 -1.39 -46.60
N GLN A 21 31.14 -2.03 -46.57
CA GLN A 21 30.07 -1.67 -45.63
C GLN A 21 30.54 -2.01 -44.22
N GLN A 22 31.09 -1.01 -43.52
CA GLN A 22 31.30 -1.08 -42.09
C GLN A 22 29.94 -1.09 -41.40
N ALA A 23 29.49 -2.29 -41.04
CA ALA A 23 28.39 -2.46 -40.10
C ALA A 23 28.85 -1.92 -38.74
N PHE A 24 28.48 -0.68 -38.43
CA PHE A 24 28.52 -0.17 -37.06
C PHE A 24 27.52 -0.99 -36.24
N LEU A 25 27.99 -2.09 -35.64
CA LEU A 25 27.32 -2.71 -34.51
C LEU A 25 27.43 -1.71 -33.36
N LEU A 26 26.41 -0.89 -33.18
CA LEU A 26 26.24 -0.16 -31.92
C LEU A 26 26.26 -1.22 -30.82
N ALA A 27 27.16 -1.07 -29.84
CA ALA A 27 27.13 -1.90 -28.65
C ALA A 27 25.71 -1.88 -28.08
N PRO A 28 25.17 -3.01 -27.59
CA PRO A 28 23.84 -3.03 -27.00
C PRO A 28 23.79 -1.95 -25.92
N ALA A 29 22.89 -0.98 -26.08
CA ALA A 29 22.75 0.10 -25.13
C ALA A 29 22.29 -0.50 -23.79
N SER A 30 23.20 -0.58 -22.82
CA SER A 30 22.86 -0.91 -21.45
C SER A 30 22.11 0.27 -20.86
N GLU A 31 20.85 0.07 -20.46
CA GLU A 31 20.13 1.07 -19.69
C GLU A 31 20.30 0.74 -18.20
N SER A 32 20.60 1.77 -17.40
CA SER A 32 20.55 1.68 -15.96
C SER A 32 19.29 2.41 -15.48
N HIS A 33 18.40 1.66 -14.84
CA HIS A 33 17.32 2.25 -14.07
C HIS A 33 17.81 2.36 -12.62
N SER A 34 18.35 3.53 -12.27
CA SER A 34 18.75 3.83 -10.90
C SER A 34 17.59 4.54 -10.20
N SER A 35 16.94 3.82 -9.28
CA SER A 35 15.85 4.36 -8.48
C SER A 35 16.28 4.41 -7.03
N SER A 36 16.36 5.61 -6.48
CA SER A 36 16.41 5.75 -5.03
C SER A 36 15.00 5.48 -4.50
N ILE A 37 14.80 4.28 -3.96
CA ILE A 37 13.57 3.97 -3.27
C ILE A 37 13.62 4.72 -1.95
N THR A 38 12.86 5.80 -1.91
CA THR A 38 12.43 6.31 -0.62
C THR A 38 11.39 5.32 -0.14
N TRP A 39 11.72 4.56 0.89
CA TRP A 39 10.78 3.61 1.45
C TRP A 39 9.55 4.41 1.90
N ASN A 40 8.40 4.18 1.25
CA ASN A 40 7.20 4.91 1.59
C ASN A 40 6.64 4.35 2.90
N ASN A 41 7.12 4.92 3.98
CA ASN A 41 6.79 4.54 5.34
C ASN A 41 5.53 5.22 5.86
N LYS A 42 4.86 6.01 5.01
CA LYS A 42 3.73 6.84 5.41
C LYS A 42 2.46 5.99 5.44
N VAL A 43 1.82 5.95 6.60
CA VAL A 43 0.59 5.19 6.82
C VAL A 43 -0.44 6.05 7.53
N ASP A 44 -1.62 6.18 6.95
CA ASP A 44 -2.77 6.84 7.58
C ASP A 44 -3.73 5.76 8.06
N ILE A 45 -3.91 5.63 9.38
CA ILE A 45 -4.71 4.58 10.00
C ILE A 45 -6.00 5.19 10.57
N LEU A 46 -7.12 4.90 9.93
CA LEU A 46 -8.45 5.30 10.38
C LEU A 46 -9.10 4.16 11.16
N TRP A 47 -9.37 4.40 12.43
CA TRP A 47 -10.19 3.53 13.25
C TRP A 47 -11.66 3.93 13.14
N VAL A 48 -12.52 2.96 12.89
CA VAL A 48 -13.97 3.12 12.91
C VAL A 48 -14.47 2.27 14.06
N ILE A 49 -14.87 2.93 15.14
CA ILE A 49 -15.25 2.26 16.38
C ILE A 49 -16.77 2.24 16.49
N ASP A 50 -17.32 1.05 16.57
CA ASP A 50 -18.67 0.87 17.02
C ASP A 50 -18.79 1.22 18.51
N ASN A 51 -19.61 2.24 18.77
CA ASN A 51 -19.87 2.78 20.09
C ASN A 51 -21.30 2.50 20.57
N THR A 52 -21.93 1.42 20.09
CA THR A 52 -23.17 0.92 20.67
C THR A 52 -22.94 0.29 22.06
N PRO A 53 -23.98 0.22 22.92
CA PRO A 53 -23.85 -0.40 24.25
C PRO A 53 -23.42 -1.88 24.23
N SER A 54 -23.72 -2.61 23.14
CA SER A 54 -23.34 -4.01 22.98
C SER A 54 -21.81 -4.21 22.89
N MET A 55 -21.07 -3.14 22.58
CA MET A 55 -19.60 -3.13 22.46
C MET A 55 -18.85 -2.87 23.77
N ALA A 56 -19.53 -2.52 24.86
CA ALA A 56 -18.87 -2.09 26.12
C ALA A 56 -17.80 -3.07 26.63
N GLN A 57 -18.13 -4.36 26.65
CA GLN A 57 -17.21 -5.42 27.09
C GLN A 57 -16.06 -5.60 26.11
N HIS A 58 -16.34 -5.51 24.80
CA HIS A 58 -15.33 -5.65 23.76
C HIS A 58 -14.36 -4.46 23.72
N GLN A 59 -14.84 -3.24 23.99
CA GLN A 59 -13.98 -2.06 24.10
C GLN A 59 -12.97 -2.18 25.25
N THR A 60 -13.33 -2.83 26.35
CA THR A 60 -12.40 -3.11 27.46
C THR A 60 -11.27 -4.04 27.01
N VAL A 61 -11.60 -5.11 26.26
CA VAL A 61 -10.59 -6.04 25.71
C VAL A 61 -9.71 -5.36 24.66
N LEU A 62 -10.32 -4.57 23.77
CA LEU A 62 -9.65 -3.72 22.79
C LEU A 62 -8.63 -2.79 23.45
N ALA A 63 -9.03 -2.09 24.52
CA ALA A 63 -8.17 -1.19 25.28
C ALA A 63 -6.93 -1.89 25.85
N GLN A 64 -7.09 -3.09 26.43
CA GLN A 64 -5.99 -3.88 27.00
C GLN A 64 -4.94 -4.31 25.96
N LYS A 65 -5.37 -4.53 24.71
CA LYS A 65 -4.52 -5.04 23.63
C LYS A 65 -3.99 -3.94 22.71
N SER A 66 -4.58 -2.76 22.76
CA SER A 66 -4.16 -1.57 22.00
C SER A 66 -2.69 -1.18 22.17
N GLY A 67 -2.12 -1.43 23.36
CA GLY A 67 -0.71 -1.21 23.63
C GLY A 67 0.22 -2.06 22.75
N ALA A 68 -0.15 -3.32 22.47
CA ALA A 68 0.64 -4.18 21.60
C ALA A 68 0.64 -3.67 20.14
N PHE A 69 -0.53 -3.24 19.65
CA PHE A 69 -0.64 -2.62 18.33
C PHE A 69 0.22 -1.37 18.22
N LEU A 70 0.10 -0.45 19.18
CA LEU A 70 0.85 0.80 19.17
C LEU A 70 2.36 0.57 19.31
N ASN A 71 2.78 -0.33 20.20
CA ASN A 71 4.18 -0.73 20.33
C ASN A 71 4.71 -1.36 19.03
N GLY A 72 3.86 -2.14 18.34
CA GLY A 72 4.12 -2.63 17.00
C GLY A 72 4.46 -1.49 16.05
N LEU A 73 3.61 -0.48 15.93
CA LEU A 73 3.87 0.69 15.08
C LEU A 73 5.10 1.51 15.49
N LEU A 74 5.28 1.75 16.80
CA LEU A 74 6.38 2.56 17.34
C LEU A 74 7.74 1.88 17.20
N SER A 75 7.78 0.54 17.28
CA SER A 75 9.01 -0.24 17.06
C SER A 75 9.48 -0.25 15.60
N ARG A 76 8.70 0.34 14.68
CA ARG A 76 8.98 0.42 13.26
C ARG A 76 9.30 1.85 12.85
N ASN A 77 10.03 1.99 11.75
CA ASN A 77 10.37 3.30 11.20
C ASN A 77 9.19 3.95 10.42
N LEU A 78 7.93 3.71 10.78
CA LEU A 78 6.75 4.22 10.05
C LEU A 78 6.46 5.71 10.33
N ASP A 79 6.14 6.49 9.32
CA ASP A 79 5.54 7.82 9.48
C ASP A 79 4.02 7.66 9.54
N PHE A 80 3.49 7.29 10.71
CA PHE A 80 2.06 7.02 10.85
C PHE A 80 1.25 8.24 11.33
N ARG A 81 0.00 8.30 10.88
CA ARG A 81 -1.07 9.14 11.43
C ARG A 81 -2.22 8.25 11.86
N ILE A 82 -2.74 8.44 13.06
CA ILE A 82 -3.88 7.68 13.58
C ILE A 82 -5.03 8.63 13.86
N ALA A 83 -6.19 8.35 13.30
CA ALA A 83 -7.44 9.03 13.63
C ALA A 83 -8.52 7.99 13.95
N ALA A 84 -9.56 8.41 14.65
CA ALA A 84 -10.71 7.57 14.96
C ALA A 84 -12.00 8.32 14.68
N THR A 85 -13.01 7.61 14.22
CA THR A 85 -14.41 8.05 14.13
C THR A 85 -15.31 6.93 14.63
N THR A 86 -16.63 7.14 14.64
CA THR A 86 -17.58 6.12 15.08
C THR A 86 -18.60 5.78 13.99
N VAL A 87 -19.44 4.78 14.29
CA VAL A 87 -20.54 4.35 13.43
C VAL A 87 -21.80 5.24 13.59
N ASP A 88 -21.80 6.23 14.50
CA ASP A 88 -22.92 7.13 14.75
C ASP A 88 -23.03 8.22 13.67
N MET A 89 -23.94 7.99 12.73
CA MET A 89 -24.25 8.88 11.60
C MET A 89 -25.53 9.70 11.79
N ARG A 90 -26.10 9.72 12.99
CA ARG A 90 -27.30 10.54 13.27
C ARG A 90 -26.96 12.02 13.28
N SER A 91 -27.98 12.84 13.02
CA SER A 91 -27.88 14.29 13.17
C SER A 91 -27.42 14.65 14.59
N GLY A 92 -26.27 15.31 14.70
CA GLY A 92 -25.67 15.69 15.99
C GLY A 92 -24.83 14.60 16.67
N GLY A 93 -24.69 13.42 16.06
CA GLY A 93 -23.73 12.40 16.45
C GLY A 93 -22.31 12.72 15.94
N THR A 94 -21.48 11.67 15.82
CA THR A 94 -20.12 11.81 15.30
C THR A 94 -20.12 12.29 13.85
N GLU A 95 -21.00 11.75 13.00
CA GLU A 95 -21.15 12.14 11.59
C GLU A 95 -19.81 12.13 10.83
N GLY A 96 -18.98 11.12 11.09
CA GLY A 96 -17.64 10.99 10.51
C GLY A 96 -16.59 11.96 11.06
N LYS A 97 -16.90 12.88 11.99
CA LYS A 97 -15.90 13.74 12.62
C LYS A 97 -14.90 12.90 13.41
N PHE A 98 -13.65 13.34 13.51
CA PHE A 98 -12.68 12.67 14.36
C PHE A 98 -12.95 12.89 15.84
N ILE A 99 -12.81 11.83 16.61
CA ILE A 99 -13.01 11.82 18.06
C ILE A 99 -11.67 11.88 18.80
N GLY A 100 -11.69 12.37 20.05
CA GLY A 100 -10.53 12.49 20.92
C GLY A 100 -9.65 13.71 20.61
N SER A 101 -8.83 14.10 21.59
CA SER A 101 -7.92 15.24 21.49
C SER A 101 -6.47 14.80 21.79
N PRO A 102 -5.50 15.04 20.88
CA PRO A 102 -5.65 15.67 19.57
C PRO A 102 -6.44 14.79 18.58
N ALA A 103 -7.05 15.38 17.56
CA ALA A 103 -7.86 14.67 16.57
C ALA A 103 -7.06 13.62 15.77
N VAL A 104 -5.79 13.91 15.48
CA VAL A 104 -4.85 13.03 14.79
C VAL A 104 -3.64 12.79 15.68
N LEU A 105 -3.29 11.52 15.89
CA LEU A 105 -2.07 11.13 16.60
C LEU A 105 -0.94 10.88 15.60
N THR A 106 0.26 11.24 16.00
CA THR A 106 1.52 11.05 15.28
C THR A 106 2.58 10.54 16.25
N LYS A 107 3.73 10.08 15.75
CA LYS A 107 4.88 9.69 16.59
C LYS A 107 5.31 10.76 17.61
N SER A 108 5.09 12.05 17.32
CA SER A 108 5.43 13.16 18.22
C SER A 108 4.35 13.49 19.24
N THR A 109 3.22 12.79 19.24
CA THR A 109 2.13 13.03 20.20
C THR A 109 2.58 12.69 21.62
N PRO A 110 2.52 13.64 22.58
CA PRO A 110 2.82 13.37 23.97
C PRO A 110 1.88 12.30 24.53
N ASN A 111 2.43 11.34 25.30
CA ASN A 111 1.66 10.25 25.90
C ASN A 111 0.75 9.51 24.90
N ILE A 112 1.26 9.26 23.68
CA ILE A 112 0.51 8.65 22.59
C ILE A 112 -0.25 7.38 22.99
N ALA A 113 0.28 6.55 23.89
CA ALA A 113 -0.41 5.36 24.38
C ALA A 113 -1.74 5.68 25.08
N ALA A 114 -1.74 6.68 25.96
CA ALA A 114 -2.96 7.14 26.62
C ALA A 114 -3.91 7.82 25.63
N ALA A 115 -3.39 8.66 24.74
CA ALA A 115 -4.18 9.33 23.71
C ALA A 115 -4.84 8.34 22.72
N PHE A 116 -4.13 7.27 22.36
CA PHE A 116 -4.65 6.21 21.51
C PHE A 116 -5.73 5.40 22.22
N ASN A 117 -5.48 5.04 23.49
CA ASN A 117 -6.47 4.33 24.30
C ASN A 117 -7.79 5.12 24.43
N GLN A 118 -7.72 6.43 24.64
CA GLN A 118 -8.91 7.31 24.68
C GLN A 118 -9.68 7.38 23.35
N LYS A 119 -9.02 7.16 22.20
CA LYS A 119 -9.69 7.18 20.89
C LYS A 119 -10.49 5.92 20.60
N ILE A 120 -10.10 4.80 21.21
CA ILE A 120 -10.72 3.49 20.96
C ILE A 120 -11.64 3.05 22.12
N THR A 121 -11.63 3.80 23.23
CA THR A 121 -12.57 3.67 24.35
C THR A 121 -13.55 4.84 24.28
N VAL A 122 -14.61 4.65 23.51
CA VAL A 122 -15.56 5.71 23.16
C VAL A 122 -16.79 5.58 24.04
N ALA A 123 -17.33 6.72 24.47
CA ALA A 123 -18.59 6.73 25.20
C ALA A 123 -19.71 6.07 24.37
N GLU A 124 -20.48 5.23 25.04
CA GLU A 124 -21.62 4.54 24.43
C GLU A 124 -22.66 5.55 23.95
N ALA A 125 -23.21 5.29 22.77
CA ALA A 125 -24.37 5.99 22.26
C ALA A 125 -25.37 4.96 21.73
N ALA A 126 -26.61 5.06 22.17
CA ALA A 126 -27.68 4.20 21.70
C ALA A 126 -28.26 4.75 20.39
N TYR A 127 -28.32 3.91 19.37
CA TYR A 127 -28.96 4.17 18.09
C TYR A 127 -29.33 2.85 17.40
N ASP A 128 -30.32 2.92 16.50
CA ASP A 128 -30.94 1.73 15.91
C ASP A 128 -30.21 1.19 14.67
N LEU A 129 -29.16 1.88 14.19
CA LEU A 129 -28.46 1.53 12.96
C LEU A 129 -26.98 1.90 13.02
N GLU A 130 -26.10 0.90 13.07
CA GLU A 130 -24.64 1.06 13.01
C GLU A 130 -24.18 1.33 11.57
N GLN A 131 -23.66 2.52 11.31
CA GLN A 131 -23.26 2.93 9.95
C GLN A 131 -21.74 3.13 9.85
N GLY A 132 -20.96 2.06 10.05
CA GLY A 132 -19.50 2.17 10.05
C GLY A 132 -18.88 2.47 8.69
N LEU A 133 -19.40 1.91 7.60
CA LEU A 133 -18.96 2.29 6.25
C LEU A 133 -19.31 3.75 5.93
N GLY A 134 -20.48 4.21 6.37
CA GLY A 134 -20.94 5.59 6.29
C GLY A 134 -20.04 6.53 7.09
N GLY A 135 -19.71 6.17 8.33
CA GLY A 135 -18.78 6.89 9.20
C GLY A 135 -17.39 7.01 8.58
N MET A 136 -16.84 5.90 8.06
CA MET A 136 -15.58 5.88 7.32
C MET A 136 -15.62 6.85 6.13
N LYS A 137 -16.61 6.69 5.25
CA LYS A 137 -16.73 7.49 4.03
C LYS A 137 -16.83 8.97 4.38
N ARG A 138 -17.70 9.32 5.33
CA ARG A 138 -17.91 10.70 5.77
C ARG A 138 -16.65 11.29 6.39
N ALA A 139 -15.93 10.52 7.21
CA ALA A 139 -14.68 10.96 7.79
C ALA A 139 -13.63 11.32 6.74
N LEU A 140 -13.56 10.52 5.68
CA LEU A 140 -12.65 10.73 4.56
C LEU A 140 -13.12 11.87 3.63
N GLU A 141 -14.42 12.13 3.48
CA GLU A 141 -14.93 13.32 2.78
C GLU A 141 -14.57 14.61 3.51
N LEU A 142 -14.57 14.59 4.85
CA LEU A 142 -14.21 15.73 5.70
C LEU A 142 -12.69 15.99 5.79
N ARG A 143 -11.85 15.18 5.12
CA ARG A 143 -10.37 15.23 5.21
C ARG A 143 -9.75 16.60 4.88
N SER A 144 -10.46 17.43 4.11
CA SER A 144 -10.03 18.77 3.71
C SER A 144 -10.68 19.89 4.52
N SER A 145 -11.53 19.57 5.51
CA SER A 145 -12.23 20.54 6.35
C SER A 145 -12.11 20.18 7.84
N THR A 146 -13.11 19.51 8.41
CA THR A 146 -13.17 19.18 9.84
C THR A 146 -12.10 18.17 10.24
N ASN A 147 -11.78 17.22 9.36
CA ASN A 147 -10.86 16.11 9.62
C ASN A 147 -9.48 16.35 8.98
N THR A 148 -8.98 17.59 9.04
CA THR A 148 -7.68 17.96 8.47
C THR A 148 -6.51 17.34 9.23
N GLY A 149 -5.35 17.25 8.56
CA GLY A 149 -4.11 16.77 9.16
C GLY A 149 -3.99 15.24 9.23
N PHE A 150 -5.02 14.48 8.83
CA PHE A 150 -4.95 13.02 8.72
C PHE A 150 -4.47 12.59 7.34
N PHE A 151 -5.29 12.77 6.31
CA PHE A 151 -5.10 12.17 5.00
C PHE A 151 -3.92 12.76 4.21
N ARG A 152 -3.01 11.90 3.75
CA ARG A 152 -1.89 12.21 2.84
C ARG A 152 -2.08 11.44 1.55
N SER A 153 -1.97 12.08 0.39
CA SER A 153 -2.15 11.40 -0.90
C SER A 153 -1.12 10.30 -1.16
N ASP A 154 0.10 10.48 -0.65
CA ASP A 154 1.22 9.55 -0.82
C ASP A 154 1.28 8.46 0.26
N ALA A 155 0.48 8.49 1.33
CA ALA A 155 0.47 7.43 2.35
C ALA A 155 -0.39 6.22 1.94
N LEU A 156 -0.11 5.04 2.49
CA LEU A 156 -1.08 3.94 2.52
C LEU A 156 -2.24 4.30 3.45
N LEU A 157 -3.50 4.18 3.00
CA LEU A 157 -4.65 4.27 3.91
C LEU A 157 -4.99 2.89 4.47
N VAL A 158 -5.02 2.78 5.79
CA VAL A 158 -5.47 1.59 6.51
C VAL A 158 -6.76 1.97 7.21
N VAL A 159 -7.83 1.23 6.95
CA VAL A 159 -9.07 1.36 7.71
C VAL A 159 -9.22 0.12 8.58
N ILE A 160 -9.45 0.32 9.88
CA ILE A 160 -9.72 -0.74 10.83
C ILE A 160 -11.09 -0.47 11.42
N VAL A 161 -12.07 -1.30 11.07
CA VAL A 161 -13.38 -1.27 11.72
C VAL A 161 -13.41 -2.24 12.89
N VAL A 162 -13.98 -1.80 14.00
CA VAL A 162 -14.21 -2.60 15.19
C VAL A 162 -15.71 -2.56 15.50
N THR A 163 -16.39 -3.70 15.41
CA THR A 163 -17.86 -3.82 15.54
C THR A 163 -18.24 -5.23 15.93
N ASN A 164 -19.46 -5.43 16.43
CA ASN A 164 -20.01 -6.76 16.67
C ASN A 164 -21.22 -7.11 15.80
N GLU A 165 -21.54 -6.30 14.80
CA GLU A 165 -22.64 -6.53 13.86
C GLU A 165 -22.29 -6.13 12.41
N ASP A 166 -23.26 -6.27 11.51
CA ASP A 166 -23.08 -5.88 10.10
C ASP A 166 -23.35 -4.39 9.86
N ASP A 167 -22.79 -3.87 8.79
CA ASP A 167 -22.92 -2.46 8.43
C ASP A 167 -24.35 -2.11 7.96
N GLY A 168 -25.00 -1.19 8.65
CA GLY A 168 -26.29 -0.61 8.27
C GLY A 168 -26.20 0.58 7.30
N SER A 169 -25.04 0.91 6.75
CA SER A 169 -24.87 2.13 5.95
C SER A 169 -25.61 2.06 4.60
N PRO A 170 -26.17 3.17 4.10
CA PRO A 170 -26.83 3.22 2.79
C PRO A 170 -25.93 2.76 1.64
N GLY A 171 -26.51 2.13 0.62
CA GLY A 171 -25.78 1.68 -0.57
C GLY A 171 -25.10 0.31 -0.40
N ASN A 172 -24.36 -0.09 -1.43
CA ASN A 172 -23.69 -1.38 -1.49
C ASN A 172 -22.23 -1.27 -1.08
N PRO A 173 -21.60 -2.35 -0.57
CA PRO A 173 -20.17 -2.36 -0.27
C PRO A 173 -19.28 -1.95 -1.46
N SER A 174 -19.70 -2.25 -2.70
CA SER A 174 -19.04 -1.81 -3.94
C SER A 174 -18.93 -0.29 -4.09
N ASP A 175 -19.87 0.46 -3.53
CA ASP A 175 -19.90 1.92 -3.62
C ASP A 175 -18.80 2.52 -2.73
N TYR A 176 -18.60 1.93 -1.54
CA TYR A 176 -17.52 2.29 -0.62
C TYR A 176 -16.15 1.90 -1.17
N ILE A 177 -16.05 0.73 -1.80
CA ILE A 177 -14.83 0.30 -2.53
C ILE A 177 -14.48 1.30 -3.62
N SER A 178 -15.47 1.69 -4.45
CA SER A 178 -15.27 2.66 -5.55
C SER A 178 -14.86 4.05 -5.03
N PHE A 179 -15.45 4.48 -3.91
CA PHE A 179 -15.05 5.70 -3.22
C PHE A 179 -13.59 5.64 -2.75
N LEU A 180 -13.17 4.55 -2.11
CA LEU A 180 -11.79 4.37 -1.65
C LEU A 180 -10.80 4.34 -2.83
N ASP A 181 -11.12 3.61 -3.90
CA ASP A 181 -10.33 3.58 -5.14
C ASP A 181 -10.20 4.98 -5.78
N THR A 182 -11.21 5.85 -5.62
CA THR A 182 -11.18 7.22 -6.14
C THR A 182 -10.26 8.13 -5.33
N ILE A 183 -10.37 8.09 -3.99
CA ILE A 183 -9.56 8.99 -3.13
C ILE A 183 -8.13 8.49 -2.95
N LYS A 184 -7.91 7.18 -3.08
CA LYS A 184 -6.62 6.51 -3.05
C LYS A 184 -6.44 5.73 -4.35
N PRO A 185 -6.08 6.43 -5.45
CA PRO A 185 -5.81 5.79 -6.72
C PRO A 185 -4.82 4.64 -6.53
N ARG A 186 -4.95 3.64 -7.41
CA ARG A 186 -3.98 2.56 -7.46
C ARG A 186 -2.58 3.14 -7.60
N THR A 187 -1.63 2.51 -6.94
CA THR A 187 -0.21 2.79 -7.13
C THR A 187 0.13 2.63 -8.61
N PRO A 188 1.27 3.16 -9.08
CA PRO A 188 1.76 2.88 -10.43
C PRO A 188 1.78 1.38 -10.72
N ILE A 189 1.87 0.54 -9.67
CA ILE A 189 1.92 -0.90 -9.76
C ILE A 189 0.57 -1.63 -9.87
N GLY A 190 -0.50 -0.86 -10.09
CA GLY A 190 -1.85 -1.39 -10.16
C GLY A 190 -2.38 -1.91 -8.82
N GLU A 191 -1.60 -1.80 -7.74
CA GLU A 191 -2.01 -2.18 -6.41
C GLU A 191 -2.86 -1.08 -5.77
N ARG A 192 -3.80 -1.46 -4.89
CA ARG A 192 -4.58 -0.49 -4.13
C ARG A 192 -3.74 0.24 -3.09
N ASN A 193 -3.83 1.56 -3.08
CA ASN A 193 -3.19 2.37 -2.04
C ASN A 193 -4.05 2.53 -0.77
N TRP A 194 -4.87 1.52 -0.49
CA TRP A 194 -5.67 1.39 0.72
C TRP A 194 -5.89 -0.10 1.07
N VAL A 195 -6.09 -0.38 2.35
CA VAL A 195 -6.45 -1.70 2.89
C VAL A 195 -7.51 -1.56 3.98
N PHE A 196 -8.45 -2.50 4.04
CA PHE A 196 -9.53 -2.51 5.02
C PHE A 196 -9.43 -3.77 5.87
N HIS A 197 -9.40 -3.60 7.18
CA HIS A 197 -9.39 -4.66 8.17
C HIS A 197 -10.67 -4.62 8.99
N MET A 198 -11.18 -5.80 9.33
CA MET A 198 -12.32 -5.95 10.22
C MET A 198 -11.89 -6.68 11.49
N ILE A 199 -12.28 -6.13 12.63
CA ILE A 199 -12.18 -6.75 13.93
C ILE A 199 -13.60 -6.86 14.48
N GLY A 200 -14.23 -8.00 14.25
CA GLY A 200 -15.65 -8.18 14.52
C GLY A 200 -16.08 -9.63 14.48
N VAL A 201 -17.38 -9.87 14.49
CA VAL A 201 -17.93 -11.23 14.32
C VAL A 201 -17.73 -11.65 12.87
N THR A 202 -17.03 -12.76 12.64
CA THR A 202 -16.71 -13.24 11.28
C THR A 202 -17.71 -14.26 10.75
N GLY A 203 -18.48 -14.90 11.63
CA GLY A 203 -19.36 -16.02 11.28
C GLY A 203 -18.59 -17.32 11.00
N ALA A 204 -17.33 -17.41 11.41
CA ALA A 204 -16.52 -18.61 11.20
C ALA A 204 -17.00 -19.77 12.09
N ALA A 205 -16.91 -20.99 11.57
CA ALA A 205 -17.26 -22.18 12.34
C ALA A 205 -16.41 -22.30 13.61
N GLY A 206 -17.06 -22.44 14.77
CA GLY A 206 -16.39 -22.53 16.06
C GLY A 206 -15.87 -21.21 16.62
N GLU A 207 -16.18 -20.07 15.99
CA GLU A 207 -15.82 -18.74 16.52
C GLU A 207 -16.42 -18.49 17.91
N ASN A 208 -17.61 -19.06 18.17
CA ASN A 208 -18.35 -18.97 19.44
C ASN A 208 -18.41 -17.53 19.99
N CYS A 209 -18.43 -16.55 19.09
CA CYS A 209 -18.40 -15.15 19.46
C CYS A 209 -19.83 -14.70 19.75
N SER A 210 -20.09 -14.49 21.05
CA SER A 210 -21.33 -13.94 21.56
C SER A 210 -21.04 -12.56 22.12
N THR A 211 -21.85 -11.59 21.72
CA THR A 211 -21.77 -10.23 22.27
C THR A 211 -22.88 -10.04 23.29
N TYR A 212 -23.12 -8.81 23.74
CA TYR A 212 -24.12 -8.56 24.78
C TYR A 212 -25.48 -9.21 24.45
N GLY A 213 -26.00 -10.03 25.37
CA GLY A 213 -27.26 -10.76 25.18
C GLY A 213 -27.17 -12.03 24.30
N ASN A 214 -25.97 -12.56 24.04
CA ASN A 214 -25.72 -13.64 23.08
C ASN A 214 -26.03 -13.27 21.63
N TYR A 215 -25.95 -11.98 21.31
CA TYR A 215 -26.10 -11.53 19.94
C TYR A 215 -24.88 -11.95 19.11
N THR A 216 -25.13 -12.35 17.87
CA THR A 216 -24.10 -12.73 16.90
C THR A 216 -24.60 -12.34 15.52
N GLU A 217 -24.08 -11.25 14.97
CA GLU A 217 -24.32 -10.85 13.59
C GLU A 217 -22.98 -10.69 12.86
N PRO A 218 -22.66 -11.57 11.90
CA PRO A 218 -21.42 -11.44 11.15
C PRO A 218 -21.39 -10.18 10.28
N GLY A 219 -20.27 -9.47 10.28
CA GLY A 219 -20.06 -8.25 9.51
C GLY A 219 -19.83 -8.48 8.02
N TYR A 220 -20.77 -9.11 7.30
CA TYR A 220 -20.62 -9.52 5.91
C TYR A 220 -20.25 -8.38 4.97
N ARG A 221 -20.84 -7.19 5.14
CA ARG A 221 -20.54 -6.03 4.30
C ARG A 221 -19.12 -5.54 4.52
N TYR A 222 -18.64 -5.52 5.76
CA TYR A 222 -17.24 -5.20 6.05
C TYR A 222 -16.29 -6.25 5.45
N MET A 223 -16.61 -7.54 5.59
CA MET A 223 -15.79 -8.63 5.04
C MET A 223 -15.62 -8.54 3.51
N GLN A 224 -16.62 -8.02 2.78
CA GLN A 224 -16.45 -7.75 1.34
C GLN A 224 -15.34 -6.72 1.06
N LEU A 225 -15.24 -5.65 1.85
CA LEU A 225 -14.14 -4.67 1.71
C LEU A 225 -12.79 -5.30 2.08
N VAL A 226 -12.78 -6.15 3.12
CA VAL A 226 -11.58 -6.88 3.54
C VAL A 226 -11.06 -7.76 2.39
N ASP A 227 -11.92 -8.62 1.85
CA ASP A 227 -11.58 -9.56 0.78
C ASP A 227 -11.13 -8.83 -0.49
N ASN A 228 -11.77 -7.70 -0.81
CA ASN A 228 -11.45 -6.93 -2.00
C ASN A 228 -10.13 -6.13 -1.85
N SER A 229 -9.72 -5.82 -0.63
CA SER A 229 -8.48 -5.06 -0.34
C SER A 229 -7.29 -5.94 0.06
N GLY A 230 -7.50 -7.22 0.32
CA GLY A 230 -6.48 -8.13 0.83
C GLY A 230 -6.15 -7.90 2.31
N GLY A 231 -7.10 -7.33 3.07
CA GLY A 231 -6.95 -7.08 4.50
C GLY A 231 -7.18 -8.33 5.36
N ALA A 232 -7.38 -8.10 6.65
CA ALA A 232 -7.54 -9.16 7.65
C ALA A 232 -8.94 -9.15 8.27
N LYS A 233 -9.51 -10.35 8.45
CA LYS A 233 -10.73 -10.60 9.20
C LYS A 233 -10.33 -11.21 10.54
N THR A 234 -10.47 -10.46 11.62
CA THR A 234 -10.13 -10.90 12.97
C THR A 234 -11.40 -10.99 13.80
N THR A 235 -11.55 -12.08 14.55
CA THR A 235 -12.62 -12.16 15.54
C THR A 235 -12.40 -11.16 16.69
N ILE A 236 -13.42 -10.38 17.03
CA ILE A 236 -13.36 -9.46 18.17
C ILE A 236 -13.27 -10.21 19.51
N CYS A 237 -13.68 -11.48 19.55
CA CYS A 237 -13.71 -12.27 20.77
C CYS A 237 -12.32 -12.73 21.26
N THR A 238 -11.28 -12.70 20.41
CA THR A 238 -9.90 -12.95 20.84
C THR A 238 -9.10 -11.67 21.07
N GLY A 239 -9.57 -10.54 20.53
CA GLY A 239 -8.90 -9.24 20.65
C GLY A 239 -7.50 -9.22 20.01
N ASP A 240 -7.27 -10.00 18.95
CA ASP A 240 -5.95 -10.14 18.33
C ASP A 240 -5.71 -9.15 17.18
N PHE A 241 -5.07 -8.03 17.49
CA PHE A 241 -4.69 -7.01 16.52
C PHE A 241 -3.46 -7.37 15.67
N SER A 242 -2.80 -8.50 15.95
CA SER A 242 -1.57 -8.90 15.25
C SER A 242 -1.82 -9.12 13.75
N ALA A 243 -2.98 -9.65 13.37
CA ALA A 243 -3.33 -9.86 11.97
C ALA A 243 -3.56 -8.54 11.22
N ALA A 244 -4.19 -7.54 11.85
CA ALA A 244 -4.33 -6.21 11.26
C ALA A 244 -2.96 -5.55 11.09
N LEU A 245 -2.09 -5.62 12.11
CA LEU A 245 -0.72 -5.10 12.01
C LEU A 245 0.10 -5.83 10.94
N ALA A 246 0.01 -7.16 10.86
CA ALA A 246 0.69 -7.97 9.86
C ALA A 246 0.21 -7.64 8.44
N GLY A 247 -1.08 -7.32 8.26
CA GLY A 247 -1.61 -6.88 6.97
C GLY A 247 -1.10 -5.49 6.57
N VAL A 248 -1.01 -4.56 7.53
CA VAL A 248 -0.35 -3.25 7.32
C VAL A 248 1.10 -3.44 6.93
N GLU A 249 1.85 -4.25 7.67
CA GLU A 249 3.24 -4.60 7.38
C GLU A 249 3.37 -5.22 5.99
N LYS A 250 2.59 -6.26 5.68
CA LYS A 250 2.58 -6.92 4.37
C LYS A 250 2.35 -5.90 3.25
N ARG A 251 1.40 -4.98 3.38
CA ARG A 251 1.10 -4.01 2.32
C ARG A 251 2.21 -2.97 2.13
N ILE A 252 2.83 -2.52 3.22
CA ILE A 252 3.99 -1.63 3.16
C ILE A 252 5.17 -2.35 2.49
N TYR A 253 5.34 -3.65 2.78
CA TYR A 253 6.35 -4.49 2.14
C TYR A 253 6.07 -4.74 0.65
N ASP A 254 4.83 -5.10 0.29
CA ASP A 254 4.42 -5.33 -1.11
C ASP A 254 4.67 -4.07 -1.95
N THR A 255 4.27 -2.89 -1.46
CA THR A 255 4.47 -1.60 -2.15
C THR A 255 5.96 -1.27 -2.32
N ALA A 256 6.82 -1.65 -1.37
CA ALA A 256 8.26 -1.43 -1.41
C ALA A 256 9.04 -2.50 -2.19
N SER A 257 8.35 -3.46 -2.81
CA SER A 257 8.97 -4.64 -3.43
C SER A 257 8.85 -4.72 -4.95
N ARG A 258 8.16 -3.77 -5.60
CA ARG A 258 7.90 -3.79 -7.05
C ARG A 258 8.53 -2.58 -7.76
N PHE A 259 9.28 -2.83 -8.85
CA PHE A 259 10.00 -1.80 -9.62
C PHE A 259 9.66 -1.89 -11.10
N TYR A 260 9.02 -0.87 -11.65
CA TYR A 260 8.77 -0.81 -13.10
C TYR A 260 10.02 -0.45 -13.86
N LEU A 261 10.17 -1.12 -14.99
CA LEU A 261 11.20 -0.82 -15.96
C LEU A 261 10.58 0.05 -17.05
N ASP A 262 11.33 1.07 -17.47
CA ASP A 262 10.89 1.97 -18.53
C ASP A 262 10.77 1.27 -19.89
N ARG A 263 11.45 0.12 -20.06
CA ARG A 263 11.48 -0.66 -21.29
C ARG A 263 11.53 -2.16 -21.00
N VAL A 264 11.12 -2.97 -21.98
CA VAL A 264 11.17 -4.44 -21.86
C VAL A 264 12.64 -4.91 -21.87
N PRO A 265 13.13 -5.54 -20.79
CA PRO A 265 14.51 -6.01 -20.68
C PRO A 265 14.70 -7.34 -21.41
N ASP A 266 15.93 -7.60 -21.86
CA ASP A 266 16.44 -8.96 -21.98
C ASP A 266 16.57 -9.51 -20.56
N VAL A 267 15.71 -10.46 -20.21
CA VAL A 267 15.59 -11.01 -18.87
C VAL A 267 16.93 -11.57 -18.36
N SER A 268 17.76 -12.11 -19.26
CA SER A 268 19.06 -12.68 -18.91
C SER A 268 20.11 -11.63 -18.54
N SER A 269 19.89 -10.37 -18.94
CA SER A 269 20.77 -9.23 -18.68
C SER A 269 20.46 -8.50 -17.37
N ILE A 270 19.35 -8.83 -16.71
CA ILE A 270 18.89 -8.09 -15.53
C ILE A 270 19.84 -8.34 -14.35
N GLU A 271 20.31 -7.26 -13.75
CA GLU A 271 21.07 -7.27 -12.51
C GLU A 271 20.45 -6.31 -11.49
N VAL A 272 20.16 -6.82 -10.29
CA VAL A 272 19.56 -6.05 -9.21
C VAL A 272 20.58 -5.90 -8.08
N LEU A 273 20.84 -4.66 -7.67
CA LEU A 273 21.73 -4.35 -6.55
C LEU A 273 20.94 -3.59 -5.48
N ILE A 274 21.10 -4.00 -4.22
CA ILE A 274 20.58 -3.27 -3.05
C ILE A 274 21.77 -2.77 -2.23
N ASN A 275 21.88 -1.46 -2.08
CA ASN A 275 23.04 -0.79 -1.46
C ASN A 275 24.38 -1.28 -2.05
N GLY A 276 24.40 -1.55 -3.35
CA GLY A 276 25.57 -2.07 -4.07
C GLY A 276 25.78 -3.59 -3.98
N ASN A 277 25.01 -4.33 -3.19
CA ASN A 277 25.10 -5.79 -3.11
C ASN A 277 24.20 -6.46 -4.14
N LYS A 278 24.75 -7.38 -4.94
CA LYS A 278 23.99 -8.14 -5.94
C LYS A 278 22.97 -9.06 -5.27
N ILE A 279 21.73 -8.98 -5.71
CA ILE A 279 20.62 -9.82 -5.24
C ILE A 279 20.36 -10.94 -6.26
N PRO A 280 20.21 -12.19 -5.82
CA PRO A 280 19.94 -13.31 -6.71
C PRO A 280 18.55 -13.21 -7.36
N ASN A 281 18.41 -13.73 -8.58
CA ASN A 281 17.10 -14.01 -9.17
C ASN A 281 16.55 -15.27 -8.49
N ASP A 282 15.68 -15.09 -7.52
CA ASP A 282 15.16 -16.15 -6.67
C ASP A 282 13.73 -15.79 -6.21
N PRO A 283 12.74 -16.67 -6.42
CA PRO A 283 11.34 -16.39 -6.09
C PRO A 283 11.02 -16.46 -4.59
N VAL A 284 11.99 -16.79 -3.73
CA VAL A 284 11.84 -16.90 -2.27
C VAL A 284 12.63 -15.81 -1.56
N ASN A 285 13.92 -15.64 -1.89
CA ASN A 285 14.86 -14.73 -1.23
C ASN A 285 15.72 -13.95 -2.24
N GLY A 286 15.06 -13.28 -3.19
CA GLY A 286 15.75 -12.56 -4.24
C GLY A 286 14.83 -11.65 -5.02
N TRP A 287 14.90 -11.71 -6.35
CA TRP A 287 13.99 -11.02 -7.24
C TRP A 287 13.47 -11.90 -8.37
N THR A 288 12.35 -11.53 -8.98
CA THR A 288 11.84 -12.12 -10.23
C THR A 288 11.37 -11.03 -11.18
N TYR A 289 11.52 -11.24 -12.49
CA TYR A 289 10.91 -10.39 -13.50
C TYR A 289 9.46 -10.79 -13.76
N ILE A 290 8.57 -9.80 -13.84
CA ILE A 290 7.14 -9.98 -14.13
C ILE A 290 6.84 -9.33 -15.48
N ALA A 291 6.70 -10.17 -16.50
CA ALA A 291 6.48 -9.72 -17.87
C ALA A 291 5.13 -9.01 -18.08
N ALA A 292 4.11 -9.37 -17.28
CA ALA A 292 2.74 -8.86 -17.44
C ALA A 292 2.64 -7.33 -17.30
N ASP A 293 3.50 -6.73 -16.50
CA ASP A 293 3.52 -5.30 -16.24
C ASP A 293 4.92 -4.68 -16.37
N ASN A 294 5.88 -5.44 -16.91
CA ASN A 294 7.26 -5.02 -17.11
C ASN A 294 7.96 -4.53 -15.83
N SER A 295 8.02 -5.39 -14.81
CA SER A 295 8.55 -5.04 -13.49
C SER A 295 9.47 -6.08 -12.86
N ILE A 296 10.25 -5.66 -11.88
CA ILE A 296 11.00 -6.52 -10.96
C ILE A 296 10.24 -6.59 -9.64
N GLN A 297 10.01 -7.80 -9.15
CA GLN A 297 9.45 -8.11 -7.84
C GLN A 297 10.55 -8.62 -6.92
N LEU A 298 10.74 -8.03 -5.75
CA LEU A 298 11.61 -8.51 -4.68
C LEU A 298 10.87 -9.49 -3.77
N HIS A 299 11.61 -10.46 -3.22
CA HIS A 299 11.10 -11.54 -2.38
C HIS A 299 11.93 -11.70 -1.10
N GLY A 300 11.29 -12.20 -0.05
CA GLY A 300 11.94 -12.59 1.20
C GLY A 300 12.85 -11.52 1.78
N ASN A 301 14.11 -11.89 1.99
CA ASN A 301 15.12 -11.01 2.59
C ASN A 301 15.58 -9.85 1.68
N ALA A 302 15.25 -9.88 0.38
CA ALA A 302 15.59 -8.81 -0.54
C ALA A 302 14.61 -7.63 -0.46
N ILE A 303 13.41 -7.82 0.11
CA ILE A 303 12.45 -6.73 0.26
C ILE A 303 13.02 -5.69 1.23
N ALA A 304 13.21 -4.47 0.73
CA ALA A 304 13.75 -3.36 1.49
C ALA A 304 12.82 -3.01 2.67
N ARG A 305 13.37 -3.02 3.89
CA ARG A 305 12.66 -2.66 5.14
C ARG A 305 13.10 -1.33 5.73
N THR A 306 13.97 -0.63 5.01
CA THR A 306 14.53 0.68 5.33
C THR A 306 14.78 1.41 4.01
N ASP A 307 15.13 2.69 4.09
CA ASP A 307 15.67 3.39 2.93
C ASP A 307 16.88 2.63 2.40
N VAL A 308 16.83 2.27 1.13
CA VAL A 308 17.91 1.59 0.43
C VAL A 308 17.99 2.15 -0.99
N LYS A 309 19.19 2.17 -1.53
CA LYS A 309 19.38 2.43 -2.95
C LYS A 309 19.19 1.12 -3.71
N ILE A 310 18.29 1.10 -4.68
CA ILE A 310 18.15 -0.04 -5.60
C ILE A 310 18.56 0.39 -6.99
N ASP A 311 19.55 -0.31 -7.53
CA ASP A 311 20.01 -0.13 -8.89
C ASP A 311 19.61 -1.38 -9.69
N ILE A 312 18.86 -1.18 -10.77
CA ILE A 312 18.44 -2.24 -11.68
C ILE A 312 19.07 -1.96 -13.05
N PHE A 313 19.96 -2.86 -13.48
CA PHE A 313 20.64 -2.78 -14.77
C PHE A 313 20.02 -3.80 -15.71
N TYR A 314 19.80 -3.42 -16.97
CA TYR A 314 19.34 -4.34 -18.01
C TYR A 314 19.64 -3.82 -19.42
N GLN A 315 19.70 -4.74 -20.38
CA GLN A 315 19.72 -4.42 -21.81
C GLN A 315 18.29 -4.49 -22.36
N PRO A 316 17.76 -3.45 -23.01
CA PRO A 316 16.42 -3.51 -23.62
C PRO A 316 16.40 -4.37 -24.90
N ILE A 317 15.31 -5.12 -25.16
CA ILE A 317 15.20 -5.99 -26.36
C ILE A 317 14.89 -5.19 -27.65
N GLY A 318 14.52 -3.91 -27.57
CA GLY A 318 14.17 -3.07 -28.73
C GLY A 318 14.97 -1.78 -28.85
N THR A 319 14.57 -0.87 -29.75
CA THR A 319 14.90 0.56 -29.69
C THR A 319 13.76 1.34 -29.00
N LYS A 320 14.01 2.56 -28.50
CA LYS A 320 12.95 3.44 -28.01
C LYS A 320 12.06 3.92 -29.15
#